data_AF-A0A256XG23-F1
#
_entry.id   AF-A0A256XG23-F1
#
_cell.length_a   1.000
_cell.length_b   1.000
_cell.length_c   1.000
_cell.angle_alpha   90.00
_cell.angle_beta   90.00
_cell.angle_gamma   90.00
#
_symmetry.space_group_name_H-M   'P 1'
#
loop_
_entity.id
_entity.type
_entity.pdbx_description
1 polymer ?
#
loop_
_entity_poly.entity_id
_entity_poly.type
_entity_poly.pdbx_seq_one_letter_code
_entity_poly.pdbx_strand_id
1 'polypeptide(L)'
;MSTLNIFLRISQWIKSEINALPLYLLLASSPLPPLTTINKLKEMKIIDFLDGIDIISSLGKECNVYSKRFKKVLNAAFKAHISGSRELLLQYFNQELKEVETSLELADYNISQIYQFVSVFTTLMPSIIASVLFFTNAQFAIVSLLIFSALSIPAGLLGLTIYPIEMHMPLRKKKNLLLLLFPFFSFFILQYYNIDKPFLTSLSFTFPLSILMFFEQKRLCNILNEALELVRKASACPLNLFKCLEIDNPDYLLCGKWYGIAKASTTALYLLALYSGSNIREYVNKLEMFLSRYVETFKKLRSKTLVMLVYAFLEAIVVAVIYGILITTLEYFASLQHIGYAGVFIPSKDLVMEVEKALDIVLGLNAISLSISTATCREGNPLYSPLYLPYLSSLILIGYKFAVVITPGLLGVSL
;
A
#
# COMPACT_ATOMS: atom_id res chain seq x y z
N MET A 1 -31.74 0.65 -10.21
CA MET A 1 -30.40 0.03 -10.06
C MET A 1 -29.79 0.55 -8.76
N SER A 2 -29.81 -0.23 -7.68
CA SER A 2 -29.41 0.27 -6.35
C SER A 2 -27.89 0.39 -6.22
N THR A 3 -27.42 1.42 -5.50
CA THR A 3 -26.01 1.65 -5.14
C THR A 3 -25.36 0.41 -4.50
N LEU A 4 -26.15 -0.40 -3.80
CA LEU A 4 -25.75 -1.68 -3.22
C LEU A 4 -25.25 -2.69 -4.26
N ASN A 5 -25.91 -2.79 -5.42
CA ASN A 5 -25.51 -3.70 -6.50
C ASN A 5 -24.19 -3.28 -7.17
N ILE A 6 -23.90 -1.98 -7.19
CA ILE A 6 -22.63 -1.47 -7.73
C ILE A 6 -21.48 -1.83 -6.79
N PHE A 7 -21.66 -1.65 -5.47
CA PHE A 7 -20.64 -1.98 -4.49
C PHE A 7 -20.34 -3.48 -4.43
N LEU A 8 -21.37 -4.33 -4.52
CA LEU A 8 -21.21 -5.79 -4.59
C LEU A 8 -20.44 -6.21 -5.85
N ARG A 9 -20.76 -5.62 -7.01
CA ARG A 9 -20.04 -5.88 -8.27
C ARG A 9 -18.57 -5.45 -8.19
N ILE A 10 -18.29 -4.27 -7.65
CA ILE A 10 -16.90 -3.79 -7.47
C ILE A 10 -16.14 -4.70 -6.51
N SER A 11 -16.76 -5.10 -5.40
CA SER A 11 -16.16 -6.03 -4.43
C SER A 11 -15.86 -7.40 -5.04
N GLN A 12 -16.78 -7.95 -5.84
CA GLN A 12 -16.57 -9.19 -6.59
C GLN A 12 -15.47 -9.04 -7.64
N TRP A 13 -15.42 -7.91 -8.35
CA TRP A 13 -14.37 -7.61 -9.31
C TRP A 13 -12.98 -7.57 -8.64
N ILE A 14 -12.84 -6.84 -7.53
CA ILE A 14 -11.57 -6.77 -6.77
C ILE A 14 -11.16 -8.16 -6.26
N LYS A 15 -12.11 -8.92 -5.70
CA LYS A 15 -11.85 -10.30 -5.23
C LYS A 15 -11.41 -11.20 -6.38
N SER A 16 -11.99 -11.04 -7.57
CA SER A 16 -11.62 -11.83 -8.74
C SER A 16 -10.22 -11.48 -9.25
N GLU A 17 -9.84 -10.21 -9.20
CA GLU A 17 -8.49 -9.76 -9.61
C GLU A 17 -7.41 -10.33 -8.67
N ILE A 18 -7.60 -10.18 -7.35
CA ILE A 18 -6.65 -10.66 -6.33
C ILE A 18 -6.46 -12.19 -6.41
N ASN A 19 -7.52 -12.93 -6.73
CA ASN A 19 -7.49 -14.39 -6.76
C ASN A 19 -7.08 -14.98 -8.12
N ALA A 20 -6.88 -14.18 -9.16
CA ALA A 20 -6.52 -14.67 -10.49
C ALA A 20 -5.18 -15.42 -10.50
N LEU A 21 -4.12 -14.81 -9.96
CA LEU A 21 -2.78 -15.42 -9.90
C LEU A 21 -2.70 -16.63 -8.94
N PRO A 22 -3.25 -16.58 -7.70
CA PRO A 22 -3.36 -17.75 -6.84
C PRO A 22 -4.11 -18.92 -7.50
N LEU A 23 -5.17 -18.64 -8.26
CA LEU A 23 -5.94 -19.66 -8.97
C LEU A 23 -5.13 -20.27 -10.12
N TYR A 24 -4.40 -19.47 -10.90
CA TYR A 24 -3.49 -20.00 -11.93
C TYR A 24 -2.49 -20.98 -11.33
N LEU A 25 -1.84 -20.59 -10.22
CA LEU A 25 -0.87 -21.44 -9.53
C LEU A 25 -1.51 -22.77 -9.12
N LEU A 26 -2.67 -22.73 -8.45
CA LEU A 26 -3.42 -23.92 -8.04
C LEU A 26 -3.77 -24.84 -9.21
N LEU A 27 -4.28 -24.30 -10.31
CA LEU A 27 -4.69 -25.09 -11.47
C LEU A 27 -3.51 -25.68 -12.24
N ALA A 28 -2.38 -24.96 -12.28
CA ALA A 28 -1.16 -25.41 -12.93
C ALA A 28 -0.47 -26.52 -12.12
N SER A 29 -0.49 -26.44 -10.79
CA SER A 29 0.20 -27.38 -9.89
C SER A 29 -0.67 -28.53 -9.39
N SER A 30 -2.01 -28.42 -9.44
CA SER A 30 -2.92 -29.48 -8.96
C SER A 30 -2.77 -30.77 -9.79
N PRO A 31 -2.78 -31.97 -9.19
CA PRO A 31 -2.76 -33.22 -9.94
C PRO A 31 -4.09 -33.50 -10.66
N LEU A 32 -5.21 -32.91 -10.20
CA LEU A 32 -6.54 -33.12 -10.75
C LEU A 32 -6.80 -32.29 -12.02
N PRO A 33 -7.73 -32.69 -12.91
CA PRO A 33 -8.15 -31.84 -14.02
C PRO A 33 -8.59 -30.42 -13.56
N PRO A 34 -8.47 -29.39 -14.40
CA PRO A 34 -8.74 -28.01 -13.98
C PRO A 34 -10.15 -27.78 -13.45
N LEU A 35 -11.19 -28.27 -14.15
CA LEU A 35 -12.59 -28.10 -13.71
C LEU A 35 -12.90 -28.87 -12.42
N THR A 36 -12.38 -30.10 -12.27
CA THR A 36 -12.53 -30.87 -11.02
C THR A 36 -11.81 -30.19 -9.85
N THR A 37 -10.68 -29.55 -10.11
CA THR A 37 -9.96 -28.74 -9.11
C THR A 37 -10.82 -27.56 -8.67
N ILE A 38 -11.45 -26.84 -9.60
CA ILE A 38 -12.36 -25.72 -9.28
C ILE A 38 -13.53 -26.20 -8.40
N ASN A 39 -14.16 -27.32 -8.74
CA ASN A 39 -15.25 -27.89 -7.95
C ASN A 39 -14.80 -28.25 -6.55
N LYS A 40 -13.64 -28.88 -6.42
CA LYS A 40 -13.08 -29.24 -5.11
C LYS A 40 -12.77 -28.00 -4.27
N LEU A 41 -12.21 -26.95 -4.88
CA LEU A 41 -11.95 -25.67 -4.20
C LEU A 41 -13.24 -24.98 -3.75
N LYS A 42 -14.34 -25.15 -4.49
CA LYS A 42 -15.68 -24.68 -4.11
C LYS A 42 -16.26 -25.49 -2.96
N GLU A 43 -16.18 -26.81 -2.99
CA GLU A 43 -16.59 -27.68 -1.88
C GLU A 43 -15.83 -27.35 -0.58
N MET A 44 -14.53 -27.05 -0.69
CA MET A 44 -13.66 -26.66 0.43
C MET A 44 -13.88 -25.21 0.91
N LYS A 45 -14.83 -24.48 0.30
CA LYS A 45 -15.11 -23.07 0.59
C LYS A 45 -13.91 -22.12 0.45
N ILE A 46 -12.99 -22.45 -0.46
CA ILE A 46 -11.80 -21.62 -0.74
C ILE A 46 -12.15 -20.53 -1.77
N ILE A 47 -13.07 -20.81 -2.70
CA ILE A 47 -13.54 -19.91 -3.75
C ILE A 47 -15.08 -19.83 -3.71
N ASP A 48 -15.62 -19.29 -2.62
CA ASP A 48 -17.07 -19.16 -2.41
C ASP A 48 -17.75 -18.17 -3.38
N PHE A 49 -16.98 -17.26 -3.95
CA PHE A 49 -17.48 -16.17 -4.79
C PHE A 49 -17.73 -16.58 -6.25
N LEU A 50 -17.45 -17.83 -6.62
CA LEU A 50 -17.66 -18.32 -7.98
C LEU A 50 -19.08 -18.88 -8.12
N ASP A 51 -19.89 -18.23 -8.96
CA ASP A 51 -21.14 -18.81 -9.43
C ASP A 51 -20.85 -20.12 -10.21
N GLY A 52 -21.84 -21.02 -10.33
CA GLY A 52 -21.64 -22.41 -10.80
C GLY A 52 -20.88 -22.57 -12.12
N ILE A 53 -20.38 -23.79 -12.37
CA ILE A 53 -19.60 -24.19 -13.56
C ILE A 53 -20.32 -23.84 -14.87
N ASP A 54 -21.66 -23.84 -14.84
CA ASP A 54 -22.52 -23.52 -15.98
C ASP A 54 -22.33 -22.10 -16.53
N ILE A 55 -21.72 -21.20 -15.74
CA ILE A 55 -21.36 -19.84 -16.18
C ILE A 55 -20.00 -19.81 -16.89
N ILE A 56 -19.14 -20.81 -16.64
CA ILE A 56 -17.82 -20.93 -17.29
C ILE A 56 -17.99 -21.28 -18.78
N SER A 57 -19.01 -22.05 -19.15
CA SER A 57 -19.31 -22.35 -20.57
C SER A 57 -19.95 -21.17 -21.31
N SER A 58 -20.61 -20.24 -20.60
CA SER A 58 -21.27 -19.05 -21.15
C SER A 58 -20.44 -17.76 -21.05
N LEU A 59 -19.14 -17.86 -20.73
CA LEU A 59 -18.17 -16.76 -20.53
C LEU A 59 -17.96 -15.80 -21.72
N GLY A 60 -18.74 -15.93 -22.80
CA GLY A 60 -18.62 -15.15 -24.02
C GLY A 60 -19.26 -13.76 -23.99
N LYS A 61 -20.35 -13.49 -23.23
CA LYS A 61 -21.13 -12.26 -23.50
C LYS A 61 -21.68 -11.44 -22.32
N GLU A 62 -21.91 -11.96 -21.10
CA GLU A 62 -22.78 -11.21 -20.14
C GLU A 62 -22.27 -11.02 -18.70
N CYS A 63 -21.22 -11.70 -18.25
CA CYS A 63 -20.76 -11.55 -16.86
C CYS A 63 -19.80 -10.35 -16.67
N ASN A 64 -20.30 -9.11 -16.65
CA ASN A 64 -19.51 -7.90 -16.32
C ASN A 64 -19.04 -7.80 -14.86
N VAL A 65 -19.23 -8.86 -14.07
CA VAL A 65 -18.94 -8.90 -12.63
C VAL A 65 -17.48 -9.29 -12.35
N TYR A 66 -16.88 -10.14 -13.19
CA TYR A 66 -15.52 -10.65 -12.99
C TYR A 66 -14.49 -9.87 -13.80
N SER A 67 -13.26 -9.80 -13.27
CA SER A 67 -12.15 -9.11 -13.92
C SER A 67 -11.70 -9.79 -15.21
N LYS A 68 -11.06 -9.02 -16.11
CA LYS A 68 -10.56 -9.53 -17.39
C LYS A 68 -9.52 -10.63 -17.18
N ARG A 69 -8.61 -10.48 -16.21
CA ARG A 69 -7.62 -11.49 -15.84
C ARG A 69 -8.27 -12.76 -15.33
N PHE A 70 -9.23 -12.64 -14.41
CA PHE A 70 -9.93 -13.80 -13.86
C PHE A 70 -10.69 -14.61 -14.94
N LYS A 71 -11.35 -13.92 -15.88
CA LYS A 71 -11.99 -14.57 -17.04
C LYS A 71 -10.98 -15.30 -17.94
N LYS A 72 -9.79 -14.73 -18.15
CA LYS A 72 -8.71 -15.42 -18.88
C LYS A 72 -8.30 -16.71 -18.18
N VAL A 73 -8.21 -16.71 -16.84
CA VAL A 73 -7.89 -17.92 -16.05
C VAL A 73 -8.92 -19.01 -16.28
N LEU A 74 -10.20 -18.66 -16.15
CA LEU A 74 -11.31 -19.62 -16.31
C LEU A 74 -11.39 -20.17 -17.73
N ASN A 75 -11.22 -19.32 -18.74
CA ASN A 75 -11.18 -19.73 -20.14
C ASN A 75 -9.98 -20.64 -20.43
N ALA A 76 -8.81 -20.33 -19.87
CA ALA A 76 -7.63 -21.17 -20.00
C ALA A 76 -7.82 -22.53 -19.30
N ALA A 77 -8.47 -22.55 -18.13
CA ALA A 77 -8.81 -23.76 -17.40
C ALA A 77 -9.79 -24.65 -18.19
N PHE A 78 -10.80 -24.05 -18.82
CA PHE A 78 -11.75 -24.75 -19.67
C PHE A 78 -11.09 -25.34 -20.91
N LYS A 79 -10.27 -24.55 -21.62
CA LYS A 79 -9.50 -25.03 -22.77
C LYS A 79 -8.54 -26.16 -22.39
N ALA A 80 -7.82 -26.03 -21.28
CA ALA A 80 -6.91 -27.05 -20.78
C ALA A 80 -7.63 -28.33 -20.34
N HIS A 81 -8.87 -28.23 -19.88
CA HIS A 81 -9.70 -29.38 -19.57
C HIS A 81 -10.11 -30.14 -20.84
N ILE A 82 -10.54 -29.42 -21.89
CA ILE A 82 -10.92 -30.03 -23.18
C ILE A 82 -9.71 -30.61 -23.91
N SER A 83 -8.59 -29.88 -23.95
CA SER A 83 -7.39 -30.31 -24.68
C SER A 83 -6.62 -31.41 -23.96
N GLY A 84 -6.90 -31.65 -22.68
CA GLY A 84 -6.10 -32.52 -21.81
C GLY A 84 -4.69 -32.00 -21.53
N SER A 85 -4.31 -30.84 -22.07
CA SER A 85 -2.97 -30.26 -21.96
C SER A 85 -2.96 -29.06 -21.02
N ARG A 86 -2.03 -29.06 -20.06
CA ARG A 86 -1.84 -27.96 -19.11
C ARG A 86 -0.85 -26.90 -19.58
N GLU A 87 -0.24 -27.09 -20.75
CA GLU A 87 0.75 -26.17 -21.32
C GLU A 87 0.20 -24.75 -21.46
N LEU A 88 -1.07 -24.60 -21.84
CA LEU A 88 -1.72 -23.29 -21.93
C LEU A 88 -1.74 -22.58 -20.56
N LEU A 89 -2.11 -23.29 -19.49
CA LEU A 89 -2.12 -22.71 -18.13
C LEU A 89 -0.71 -22.31 -17.68
N LEU A 90 0.30 -23.13 -18.01
CA LEU A 90 1.70 -22.85 -17.69
C LEU A 90 2.22 -21.63 -18.46
N GLN A 91 1.89 -21.53 -19.75
CA GLN A 91 2.26 -20.37 -20.57
C GLN A 91 1.63 -19.09 -20.04
N TYR A 92 0.33 -19.10 -19.72
CA TYR A 92 -0.35 -17.94 -19.16
C TYR A 92 0.20 -17.54 -17.79
N PHE A 93 0.47 -18.49 -16.89
CA PHE A 93 1.08 -18.19 -15.60
C PHE A 93 2.48 -17.57 -15.76
N ASN A 94 3.30 -18.13 -16.65
CA ASN A 94 4.63 -17.59 -16.94
C ASN A 94 4.55 -16.18 -17.54
N GLN A 95 3.55 -15.92 -18.38
CA GLN A 95 3.32 -14.60 -18.94
C GLN A 95 2.91 -13.59 -17.85
N GLU A 96 1.96 -13.93 -16.98
CA GLU A 96 1.54 -13.04 -15.88
C GLU A 96 2.68 -12.78 -14.89
N LEU A 97 3.48 -13.79 -14.54
CA LEU A 97 4.69 -13.56 -13.72
C LEU A 97 5.70 -12.66 -14.44
N LYS A 98 5.88 -12.83 -15.75
CA LYS A 98 6.76 -11.97 -16.55
C LYS A 98 6.23 -10.53 -16.59
N GLU A 99 4.92 -10.33 -16.70
CA GLU A 99 4.29 -9.00 -16.60
C GLU A 99 4.59 -8.34 -15.24
N VAL A 100 4.49 -9.10 -14.14
CA VAL A 100 4.84 -8.62 -12.79
C VAL A 100 6.33 -8.33 -12.64
N GLU A 101 7.20 -9.09 -13.31
CA GLU A 101 8.64 -8.79 -13.34
C GLU A 101 8.95 -7.53 -14.16
N THR A 102 8.29 -7.34 -15.30
CA THR A 102 8.45 -6.13 -16.10
C THR A 102 7.91 -4.90 -15.39
N SER A 103 6.83 -5.02 -14.60
CA SER A 103 6.35 -3.91 -13.78
C SER A 103 7.34 -3.54 -12.68
N LEU A 104 8.11 -4.51 -12.18
CA LEU A 104 9.21 -4.29 -11.24
C LEU A 104 10.44 -3.61 -11.89
N GLU A 105 10.70 -3.86 -13.18
CA GLU A 105 11.71 -3.11 -13.94
C GLU A 105 11.30 -1.65 -14.08
N LEU A 106 10.02 -1.38 -14.35
CA LEU A 106 9.46 -0.03 -14.45
C LEU A 106 9.17 0.62 -13.09
N ALA A 107 9.26 -0.13 -11.98
CA ALA A 107 8.90 0.36 -10.66
C ALA A 107 9.75 1.56 -10.23
N ASP A 108 11.03 1.61 -10.57
CA ASP A 108 11.91 2.73 -10.18
C ASP A 108 11.45 4.04 -10.84
N TYR A 109 11.12 3.98 -12.13
CA TYR A 109 10.55 5.11 -12.87
C TYR A 109 9.20 5.52 -12.28
N ASN A 110 8.31 4.55 -12.05
CA ASN A 110 6.97 4.81 -11.55
C ASN A 110 6.97 5.38 -10.11
N ILE A 111 7.84 4.88 -9.23
CA ILE A 111 8.03 5.42 -7.88
C ILE A 111 8.52 6.87 -7.95
N SER A 112 9.50 7.15 -8.82
CA SER A 112 9.99 8.53 -9.03
C SER A 112 8.88 9.46 -9.51
N GLN A 113 8.04 9.02 -10.43
CA GLN A 113 6.92 9.82 -10.94
C GLN A 113 5.85 10.09 -9.87
N ILE A 114 5.48 9.08 -9.07
CA ILE A 114 4.56 9.28 -7.93
C ILE A 114 5.16 10.28 -6.94
N TYR A 115 6.44 10.11 -6.60
CA TYR A 115 7.10 11.02 -5.66
C TYR A 115 7.09 12.46 -6.17
N GLN A 116 7.48 12.68 -7.43
CA GLN A 116 7.43 14.01 -8.04
C GLN A 116 6.02 14.59 -8.00
N PHE A 117 5.00 13.80 -8.33
CA PHE A 117 3.61 14.25 -8.30
C PHE A 117 3.16 14.63 -6.88
N VAL A 118 3.48 13.82 -5.86
CA VAL A 118 3.14 14.13 -4.46
C VAL A 118 3.91 15.35 -3.96
N SER A 119 5.18 15.49 -4.34
CA SER A 119 6.04 16.64 -4.03
C SER A 119 5.45 17.95 -4.59
N VAL A 120 4.87 17.93 -5.79
CA VAL A 120 4.19 19.10 -6.38
C VAL A 120 3.13 19.69 -5.45
N PHE A 121 2.32 18.84 -4.80
CA PHE A 121 1.24 19.29 -3.90
C PHE A 121 1.69 19.57 -2.47
N THR A 122 2.79 18.95 -2.01
CA THR A 122 3.26 19.07 -0.63
C THR A 122 4.32 20.16 -0.43
N THR A 123 5.16 20.42 -1.43
CA THR A 123 6.25 21.42 -1.36
C THR A 123 6.17 22.47 -2.46
N LEU A 124 6.23 22.08 -3.73
CA LEU A 124 6.49 23.03 -4.83
C LEU A 124 5.38 24.07 -5.00
N MET A 125 4.13 23.65 -5.22
CA MET A 125 3.02 24.59 -5.40
C MET A 125 2.76 25.40 -4.13
N PRO A 126 2.68 24.79 -2.93
CA PRO A 126 2.52 25.56 -1.70
C PRO A 126 3.61 26.61 -1.47
N SER A 127 4.89 26.30 -1.72
CA SER A 127 5.99 27.24 -1.50
C SER A 127 5.98 28.42 -2.48
N ILE A 128 5.75 28.16 -3.77
CA ILE A 128 5.66 29.21 -4.81
C ILE A 128 4.47 30.12 -4.52
N ILE A 129 3.30 29.53 -4.22
CA ILE A 129 2.07 30.28 -4.02
C ILE A 129 2.16 31.09 -2.72
N ALA A 130 2.68 30.50 -1.65
CA ALA A 130 2.85 31.19 -0.40
C ALA A 130 3.84 32.36 -0.50
N SER A 131 4.99 32.16 -1.17
CA SER A 131 6.00 33.22 -1.32
C SER A 131 5.50 34.45 -2.10
N VAL A 132 4.52 34.30 -3.00
CA VAL A 132 3.91 35.42 -3.74
C VAL A 132 2.66 35.96 -3.04
N LEU A 133 1.76 35.07 -2.62
CA LEU A 133 0.46 35.48 -2.07
C LEU A 133 0.58 36.13 -0.70
N PHE A 134 1.56 35.79 0.14
CA PHE A 134 1.70 36.43 1.44
C PHE A 134 1.97 37.94 1.36
N PHE A 135 2.60 38.43 0.28
CA PHE A 135 2.88 39.85 0.08
C PHE A 135 1.86 40.58 -0.81
N THR A 136 0.90 39.85 -1.39
CA THR A 136 -0.14 40.42 -2.27
C THR A 136 -1.53 40.29 -1.66
N ASN A 137 -1.91 39.10 -1.21
CA ASN A 137 -3.12 38.84 -0.44
C ASN A 137 -2.94 37.61 0.47
N ALA A 138 -2.66 37.88 1.73
CA ALA A 138 -2.32 36.87 2.71
C ALA A 138 -3.49 35.94 3.10
N GLN A 139 -4.75 36.39 3.00
CA GLN A 139 -5.90 35.50 3.24
C GLN A 139 -6.02 34.42 2.15
N PHE A 140 -5.81 34.79 0.88
CA PHE A 140 -5.77 33.80 -0.20
C PHE A 140 -4.58 32.85 -0.06
N ALA A 141 -3.43 33.31 0.46
CA ALA A 141 -2.29 32.45 0.73
C ALA A 141 -2.64 31.30 1.68
N ILE A 142 -3.30 31.62 2.81
CA ILE A 142 -3.74 30.61 3.80
C ILE A 142 -4.70 29.60 3.17
N VAL A 143 -5.73 30.10 2.47
CA VAL A 143 -6.73 29.23 1.82
C VAL A 143 -6.07 28.33 0.77
N SER A 144 -5.17 28.86 -0.06
CA SER A 144 -4.44 28.06 -1.04
C SER A 144 -3.60 26.96 -0.38
N LEU A 145 -2.86 27.27 0.68
CA LEU A 145 -2.06 26.27 1.42
C LEU A 145 -2.93 25.12 1.94
N LEU A 146 -4.11 25.42 2.49
CA LEU A 146 -5.06 24.40 2.95
C LEU A 146 -5.61 23.56 1.78
N ILE A 147 -5.89 24.17 0.63
CA ILE A 147 -6.38 23.43 -0.55
C ILE A 147 -5.30 22.49 -1.09
N PHE A 148 -4.06 22.94 -1.27
CA PHE A 148 -2.98 22.08 -1.78
C PHE A 148 -2.66 20.93 -0.83
N SER A 149 -2.62 21.18 0.48
CA SER A 149 -2.41 20.13 1.47
C SER A 149 -3.58 19.14 1.52
N ALA A 150 -4.83 19.56 1.32
CA ALA A 150 -5.97 18.65 1.16
C ALA A 150 -5.87 17.80 -0.13
N LEU A 151 -5.46 18.41 -1.25
CA LEU A 151 -5.26 17.72 -2.53
C LEU A 151 -4.08 16.74 -2.50
N SER A 152 -3.14 16.91 -1.58
CA SER A 152 -2.02 15.97 -1.41
C SER A 152 -2.48 14.56 -0.97
N ILE A 153 -3.61 14.43 -0.26
CA ILE A 153 -4.13 13.13 0.22
C ILE A 153 -4.54 12.21 -0.96
N PRO A 154 -5.42 12.63 -1.89
CA PRO A 154 -5.75 11.79 -3.04
C PRO A 154 -4.55 11.58 -3.96
N ALA A 155 -3.62 12.53 -4.06
CA ALA A 155 -2.35 12.34 -4.77
C ALA A 155 -1.54 11.17 -4.18
N GLY A 156 -1.51 11.02 -2.85
CA GLY A 156 -0.87 9.90 -2.16
C GLY A 156 -1.50 8.53 -2.48
N LEU A 157 -2.76 8.47 -2.93
CA LEU A 157 -3.41 7.23 -3.33
C LEU A 157 -2.97 6.71 -4.71
N LEU A 158 -2.27 7.52 -5.51
CA LEU A 158 -1.79 7.11 -6.83
C LEU A 158 -0.81 5.93 -6.78
N GLY A 159 -0.17 5.66 -5.64
CA GLY A 159 0.65 4.45 -5.47
C GLY A 159 -0.09 3.13 -5.75
N LEU A 160 -1.42 3.13 -5.61
CA LEU A 160 -2.26 1.96 -5.89
C LEU A 160 -2.33 1.57 -7.38
N THR A 161 -2.03 2.49 -8.30
CA THR A 161 -2.10 2.19 -9.75
C THR A 161 -0.85 1.48 -10.25
N ILE A 162 0.26 1.61 -9.53
CA ILE A 162 1.58 1.13 -9.91
C ILE A 162 1.94 -0.16 -9.19
N TYR A 163 1.55 -0.29 -7.93
CA TYR A 163 1.86 -1.48 -7.16
C TYR A 163 1.02 -2.68 -7.67
N PRO A 164 1.65 -3.83 -8.00
CA PRO A 164 0.92 -4.98 -8.53
C PRO A 164 -0.05 -5.54 -7.50
N ILE A 165 -1.33 -5.64 -7.89
CA ILE A 165 -2.45 -6.02 -7.02
C ILE A 165 -2.23 -7.40 -6.38
N GLU A 166 -1.54 -8.31 -7.08
CA GLU A 166 -1.26 -9.67 -6.64
C GLU A 166 -0.33 -9.71 -5.43
N MET A 167 0.50 -8.68 -5.26
CA MET A 167 1.49 -8.56 -4.17
C MET A 167 0.99 -7.71 -3.00
N HIS A 168 -0.28 -7.28 -3.03
CA HIS A 168 -0.89 -6.49 -1.96
C HIS A 168 -0.88 -7.25 -0.64
N MET A 169 -0.48 -6.56 0.44
CA MET A 169 -0.57 -7.12 1.77
C MET A 169 -1.98 -6.96 2.33
N PRO A 170 -2.67 -8.06 2.69
CA PRO A 170 -3.95 -7.96 3.36
C PRO A 170 -3.75 -7.46 4.78
N LEU A 171 -4.66 -6.61 5.26
CA LEU A 171 -4.75 -6.26 6.67
C LEU A 171 -5.68 -7.27 7.37
N ARG A 172 -5.15 -8.09 8.28
CA ARG A 172 -5.92 -9.13 8.97
C ARG A 172 -6.60 -8.58 10.20
N LYS A 173 -5.87 -7.82 11.02
CA LYS A 173 -6.40 -7.29 12.29
C LYS A 173 -6.97 -5.89 12.10
N LYS A 174 -8.07 -5.77 11.33
CA LYS A 174 -8.79 -4.49 11.13
C LYS A 174 -9.21 -3.82 12.44
N LYS A 175 -9.43 -4.60 13.51
CA LYS A 175 -9.73 -4.08 14.86
C LYS A 175 -8.64 -3.13 15.39
N ASN A 176 -7.39 -3.34 14.99
CA ASN A 176 -6.28 -2.48 15.39
C ASN A 176 -6.43 -1.06 14.83
N LEU A 177 -7.20 -0.86 13.75
CA LEU A 177 -7.49 0.48 13.22
C LEU A 177 -8.32 1.33 14.20
N LEU A 178 -8.99 0.74 15.20
CA LEU A 178 -9.65 1.51 16.26
C LEU A 178 -8.64 2.38 17.05
N LEU A 179 -7.36 2.01 17.08
CA LEU A 179 -6.32 2.83 17.70
C LEU A 179 -6.08 4.15 16.94
N LEU A 180 -6.62 4.33 15.73
CA LEU A 180 -6.65 5.64 15.05
C LEU A 180 -7.56 6.67 15.74
N LEU A 181 -8.38 6.25 16.72
CA LEU A 181 -9.09 7.19 17.58
C LEU A 181 -8.14 7.87 18.59
N PHE A 182 -6.99 7.26 18.89
CA PHE A 182 -6.01 7.82 19.82
C PHE A 182 -5.47 9.21 19.40
N PRO A 183 -5.01 9.44 18.15
CA PRO A 183 -4.60 10.78 17.71
C PRO A 183 -5.76 11.79 17.84
N PHE A 184 -7.00 11.39 17.52
CA PHE A 184 -8.17 12.26 17.67
C PHE A 184 -8.41 12.70 19.12
N PHE A 185 -8.39 11.77 20.09
CA PHE A 185 -8.50 12.14 21.51
C PHE A 185 -7.30 12.95 22.00
N SER A 186 -6.09 12.59 21.57
CA SER A 186 -4.88 13.32 21.94
C SER A 186 -4.91 14.77 21.44
N PHE A 187 -5.48 15.04 20.25
CA PHE A 187 -5.63 16.38 19.73
C PHE A 187 -6.38 17.31 20.69
N PHE A 188 -7.55 16.89 21.21
CA PHE A 188 -8.31 17.71 22.16
C PHE A 188 -7.57 17.94 23.48
N ILE A 189 -6.84 16.94 23.97
CA ILE A 189 -6.04 17.06 25.17
C ILE A 189 -4.88 18.06 24.95
N LEU A 190 -4.16 17.93 23.83
CA LEU A 190 -3.04 18.81 23.48
C LEU A 190 -3.50 20.25 23.26
N GLN A 191 -4.66 20.43 22.64
CA GLN A 191 -5.30 21.72 22.48
C GLN A 191 -5.68 22.34 23.83
N TYR A 192 -6.19 21.54 24.77
CA TYR A 192 -6.51 22.00 26.13
C TYR A 192 -5.25 22.46 26.89
N TYR A 193 -4.12 21.79 26.70
CA TYR A 193 -2.83 22.16 27.31
C TYR A 193 -2.05 23.25 26.53
N ASN A 194 -2.60 23.80 25.44
CA ASN A 194 -1.95 24.80 24.59
C ASN A 194 -0.53 24.40 24.13
N ILE A 195 -0.34 23.13 23.77
CA ILE A 195 0.94 22.66 23.21
C ILE A 195 1.11 23.17 21.78
N ASP A 196 2.32 23.60 21.42
CA ASP A 196 2.65 24.02 20.05
C ASP A 196 2.20 22.97 19.03
N LYS A 197 1.42 23.39 18.04
CA LYS A 197 0.97 22.56 16.92
C LYS A 197 0.27 21.26 17.36
N PRO A 198 -0.92 21.36 17.98
CA PRO A 198 -1.63 20.22 18.56
C PRO A 198 -2.01 19.16 17.52
N PHE A 199 -2.29 19.53 16.27
CA PHE A 199 -2.66 18.57 15.23
C PHE A 199 -1.46 17.72 14.80
N LEU A 200 -0.34 18.35 14.42
CA LEU A 200 0.87 17.61 14.01
C LEU A 200 1.43 16.73 15.13
N THR A 201 1.43 17.23 16.38
CA THR A 201 1.85 16.45 17.56
C THR A 201 0.95 15.26 17.80
N SER A 202 -0.38 15.41 17.65
CA SER A 202 -1.35 14.31 17.84
C SER A 202 -1.08 13.11 16.93
N LEU A 203 -0.63 13.35 15.69
CA LEU A 203 -0.31 12.28 14.73
C LEU A 203 0.89 11.44 15.17
N SER A 204 1.83 12.03 15.91
CA SER A 204 3.02 11.34 16.43
C SER A 204 2.65 10.29 17.50
N PHE A 205 1.51 10.47 18.18
CA PHE A 205 0.99 9.50 19.14
C PHE A 205 0.41 8.22 18.51
N THR A 206 0.42 8.09 17.18
CA THR A 206 0.10 6.83 16.49
C THR A 206 1.19 5.75 16.61
N PHE A 207 2.26 6.01 17.37
CA PHE A 207 3.39 5.10 17.59
C PHE A 207 3.01 3.66 18.04
N PRO A 208 2.08 3.45 19.01
CA PRO A 208 1.68 2.09 19.39
C PRO A 208 1.05 1.30 18.23
N LEU A 209 0.30 1.98 17.36
CA LEU A 209 -0.30 1.36 16.19
C LEU A 209 0.75 1.00 15.14
N SER A 210 1.77 1.85 14.95
CA SER A 210 2.92 1.57 14.08
C SER A 210 3.63 0.28 14.49
N ILE A 211 3.89 0.09 15.79
CA ILE A 211 4.53 -1.13 16.32
C ILE A 211 3.70 -2.37 15.99
N LEU A 212 2.39 -2.34 16.24
CA LEU A 212 1.51 -3.47 15.96
C LEU A 212 1.48 -3.80 14.46
N MET A 213 1.42 -2.78 13.60
CA MET A 213 1.46 -2.95 12.15
C MET A 213 2.80 -3.51 11.66
N PHE A 214 3.91 -3.10 12.25
CA PHE A 214 5.23 -3.63 11.93
C PHE A 214 5.32 -5.14 12.23
N PHE A 215 4.82 -5.57 13.39
CA PHE A 215 4.77 -7.00 13.72
C PHE A 215 3.83 -7.78 12.81
N GLU A 216 2.68 -7.22 12.43
CA GLU A 216 1.78 -7.84 11.46
C GLU A 216 2.43 -8.00 10.09
N GLN A 217 3.11 -6.95 9.62
CA GLN A 217 3.85 -6.97 8.36
C GLN A 217 4.96 -8.04 8.36
N LYS A 218 5.75 -8.11 9.44
CA LYS A 218 6.80 -9.13 9.59
C LYS A 218 6.20 -10.53 9.61
N ARG A 219 5.07 -10.72 10.30
CA ARG A 219 4.34 -12.00 10.34
C ARG A 219 3.85 -12.43 8.96
N LEU A 220 3.32 -11.51 8.15
CA LEU A 220 2.87 -11.82 6.79
C LEU A 220 4.02 -12.26 5.89
N CYS A 221 5.18 -11.59 5.97
CA CYS A 221 6.37 -12.00 5.24
C CYS A 221 6.87 -13.39 5.67
N ASN A 222 6.84 -13.68 6.97
CA ASN A 222 7.22 -14.99 7.49
C ASN A 222 6.27 -16.08 7.00
N ILE A 223 4.96 -15.83 6.91
CA ILE A 223 4.00 -16.79 6.35
C ILE A 223 4.34 -17.15 4.91
N LEU A 224 4.77 -16.18 4.09
CA LEU A 224 5.17 -16.45 2.71
C LEU A 224 6.48 -17.27 2.63
N ASN A 225 7.47 -16.95 3.45
CA ASN A 225 8.72 -17.73 3.53
C ASN A 225 8.46 -19.16 4.05
N GLU A 226 7.59 -19.31 5.05
CA GLU A 226 7.19 -20.61 5.59
C GLU A 226 6.50 -21.47 4.54
N ALA A 227 5.61 -20.89 3.72
CA ALA A 227 5.00 -21.61 2.61
C ALA A 227 6.06 -22.08 1.58
N LEU A 228 7.07 -21.24 1.31
CA LEU A 228 8.17 -21.61 0.43
C LEU A 228 9.03 -22.74 1.00
N GLU A 229 9.33 -22.70 2.31
CA GLU A 229 10.06 -23.76 3.00
C GLU A 229 9.31 -25.10 2.96
N LEU A 230 7.99 -25.08 3.19
CA LEU A 230 7.16 -26.28 3.07
C LEU A 230 7.21 -26.86 1.64
N VAL A 231 7.10 -26.02 0.62
CA VAL A 231 7.19 -26.48 -0.78
C VAL A 231 8.59 -27.01 -1.12
N ARG A 232 9.66 -26.41 -0.60
CA ARG A 232 11.03 -26.90 -0.78
C ARG A 232 11.28 -28.23 -0.09
N LYS A 233 10.80 -28.40 1.15
CA LYS A 233 10.84 -29.69 1.86
C LYS A 233 10.08 -30.77 1.09
N ALA A 234 8.90 -30.42 0.56
CA ALA A 234 8.10 -31.30 -0.29
C ALA A 234 8.83 -31.71 -1.57
N SER A 235 9.53 -30.78 -2.23
CA SER A 235 10.32 -31.02 -3.44
C SER A 235 11.49 -31.97 -3.19
N ALA A 236 12.18 -31.79 -2.07
CA ALA A 236 13.29 -32.64 -1.66
C ALA A 236 12.88 -34.08 -1.34
N CYS A 237 11.63 -34.31 -0.89
CA CYS A 237 11.16 -35.63 -0.48
C CYS A 237 9.71 -35.91 -0.96
N PRO A 238 9.54 -36.29 -2.24
CA PRO A 238 8.22 -36.43 -2.86
C PRO A 238 7.49 -37.74 -2.52
N LEU A 239 8.16 -38.74 -1.94
CA LEU A 239 7.58 -40.09 -1.74
C LEU A 239 6.69 -40.19 -0.48
N ASN A 240 6.89 -39.33 0.53
CA ASN A 240 6.06 -39.29 1.73
C ASN A 240 5.92 -37.86 2.26
N LEU A 241 5.11 -37.05 1.55
CA LEU A 241 4.95 -35.63 1.80
C LEU A 241 4.62 -35.29 3.27
N PHE A 242 3.65 -35.96 3.88
CA PHE A 242 3.24 -35.62 5.26
C PHE A 242 4.34 -35.90 6.28
N LYS A 243 5.06 -37.01 6.13
CA LYS A 243 6.20 -37.35 7.01
C LYS A 243 7.36 -36.38 6.81
N CYS A 244 7.61 -35.93 5.59
CA CYS A 244 8.71 -35.02 5.27
C CYS A 244 8.40 -33.55 5.58
N LEU A 245 7.13 -33.18 5.59
CA LEU A 245 6.68 -31.86 6.02
C LEU A 245 6.68 -31.73 7.55
N GLU A 246 6.86 -32.83 8.29
CA GLU A 246 6.80 -32.88 9.77
C GLU A 246 5.45 -32.35 10.28
N ILE A 247 4.37 -32.59 9.54
CA ILE A 247 3.02 -32.14 9.86
C ILE A 247 2.22 -33.32 10.38
N ASP A 248 1.83 -33.27 11.65
CA ASP A 248 1.00 -34.30 12.28
C ASP A 248 -0.47 -34.24 11.77
N ASN A 249 -0.97 -33.03 11.48
CA ASN A 249 -2.35 -32.80 11.02
C ASN A 249 -2.39 -32.13 9.63
N PRO A 250 -2.91 -32.81 8.59
CA PRO A 250 -2.93 -32.29 7.22
C PRO A 250 -3.79 -31.02 7.07
N ASP A 251 -4.75 -30.80 7.97
CA ASP A 251 -5.58 -29.59 8.05
C ASP A 251 -4.77 -28.31 8.31
N TYR A 252 -3.53 -28.42 8.79
CA TYR A 252 -2.62 -27.28 8.93
C TYR A 252 -2.43 -26.53 7.61
N LEU A 253 -2.38 -27.25 6.49
CA LEU A 253 -2.20 -26.67 5.15
C LEU A 253 -3.44 -25.85 4.69
N LEU A 254 -4.61 -26.14 5.25
CA LEU A 254 -5.88 -25.48 4.96
C LEU A 254 -6.26 -24.42 6.00
N CYS A 255 -5.45 -24.21 7.02
CA CYS A 255 -5.71 -23.26 8.10
C CYS A 255 -5.88 -21.81 7.59
N GLY A 256 -6.72 -21.01 8.27
CA GLY A 256 -6.91 -19.58 8.00
C GLY A 256 -5.65 -18.71 8.19
N LYS A 257 -4.53 -19.29 8.64
CA LYS A 257 -3.22 -18.63 8.73
C LYS A 257 -2.65 -18.27 7.36
N TRP A 258 -3.02 -18.93 6.26
CA TRP A 258 -2.46 -18.67 4.93
C TRP A 258 -3.22 -17.56 4.18
N TYR A 259 -2.55 -16.81 3.29
CA TYR A 259 -3.22 -15.81 2.44
C TYR A 259 -2.65 -15.81 1.01
N GLY A 260 -3.44 -15.28 0.06
CA GLY A 260 -3.02 -15.08 -1.32
C GLY A 260 -2.34 -16.31 -1.92
N ILE A 261 -1.14 -16.11 -2.47
CA ILE A 261 -0.35 -17.17 -3.10
C ILE A 261 0.16 -18.21 -2.08
N ALA A 262 0.43 -17.82 -0.84
CA ALA A 262 0.81 -18.77 0.20
C ALA A 262 -0.34 -19.77 0.45
N LYS A 263 -1.59 -19.29 0.52
CA LYS A 263 -2.78 -20.16 0.66
C LYS A 263 -2.96 -21.07 -0.54
N ALA A 264 -2.79 -20.54 -1.76
CA ALA A 264 -2.85 -21.34 -2.97
C ALA A 264 -1.77 -22.43 -3.00
N SER A 265 -0.56 -22.11 -2.55
CA SER A 265 0.56 -23.05 -2.53
C SER A 265 0.39 -24.16 -1.50
N THR A 266 -0.08 -23.84 -0.28
CA THR A 266 -0.34 -24.87 0.75
C THR A 266 -1.53 -25.73 0.39
N THR A 267 -2.55 -25.16 -0.25
CA THR A 267 -3.70 -25.90 -0.77
C THR A 267 -3.29 -26.79 -1.95
N ALA A 268 -2.40 -26.32 -2.83
CA ALA A 268 -1.82 -27.13 -3.89
C ALA A 268 -1.02 -28.31 -3.32
N LEU A 269 -0.19 -28.07 -2.30
CA LEU A 269 0.52 -29.13 -1.57
C LEU A 269 -0.44 -30.15 -0.96
N TYR A 270 -1.54 -29.71 -0.35
CA TYR A 270 -2.56 -30.59 0.19
C TYR A 270 -3.20 -31.49 -0.89
N LEU A 271 -3.57 -30.89 -2.03
CA LEU A 271 -4.12 -31.64 -3.17
C LEU A 271 -3.09 -32.61 -3.76
N LEU A 272 -1.82 -32.21 -3.83
CA LEU A 272 -0.73 -33.09 -4.26
C LEU A 272 -0.56 -34.26 -3.30
N ALA A 273 -0.56 -34.02 -1.99
CA ALA A 273 -0.40 -35.08 -1.00
C ALA A 273 -1.53 -36.12 -1.04
N LEU A 274 -2.76 -35.73 -1.41
CA LEU A 274 -3.91 -36.64 -1.46
C LEU A 274 -4.11 -37.33 -2.82
N TYR A 275 -3.86 -36.63 -3.92
CA TYR A 275 -4.29 -37.07 -5.25
C TYR A 275 -3.13 -37.32 -6.21
N SER A 276 -1.89 -37.04 -5.82
CA SER A 276 -0.76 -37.32 -6.70
C SER A 276 -0.39 -38.80 -6.69
N GLY A 277 -0.37 -39.40 -7.89
CA GLY A 277 0.17 -40.72 -8.13
C GLY A 277 1.68 -40.66 -8.42
N SER A 278 2.14 -41.39 -9.43
CA SER A 278 3.56 -41.49 -9.81
C SER A 278 4.24 -40.16 -10.16
N ASN A 279 3.50 -39.15 -10.61
CA ASN A 279 4.05 -37.91 -11.15
C ASN A 279 4.19 -36.78 -10.10
N ILE A 280 4.10 -37.12 -8.81
CA ILE A 280 4.19 -36.17 -7.70
C ILE A 280 5.40 -35.24 -7.80
N ARG A 281 6.57 -35.77 -8.16
CA ARG A 281 7.83 -35.02 -8.25
C ARG A 281 7.75 -33.89 -9.28
N GLU A 282 7.13 -34.14 -10.42
CA GLU A 282 7.00 -33.14 -11.48
C GLU A 282 6.13 -31.96 -11.03
N TYR A 283 5.00 -32.24 -10.39
CA TYR A 283 4.08 -31.21 -9.93
C TYR A 283 4.63 -30.40 -8.75
N VAL A 284 5.32 -31.06 -7.81
CA VAL A 284 5.95 -30.37 -6.68
C VAL A 284 7.10 -29.49 -7.16
N ASN A 285 7.94 -29.96 -8.09
CA ASN A 285 9.01 -29.16 -8.69
C ASN A 285 8.43 -27.92 -9.43
N LYS A 286 7.32 -28.08 -10.16
CA LYS A 286 6.62 -26.98 -10.81
C LYS A 286 6.12 -25.95 -9.78
N LEU A 287 5.50 -26.42 -8.70
CA LEU A 287 5.04 -25.56 -7.61
C LEU A 287 6.19 -24.81 -6.94
N GLU A 288 7.32 -25.48 -6.69
CA GLU A 288 8.53 -24.89 -6.13
C GLU A 288 9.10 -23.80 -7.03
N MET A 289 9.23 -24.06 -8.33
CA MET A 289 9.72 -23.10 -9.31
C MET A 289 8.84 -21.84 -9.33
N PHE A 290 7.52 -22.00 -9.36
CA PHE A 290 6.56 -20.90 -9.38
C PHE A 290 6.56 -20.09 -8.09
N LEU A 291 6.55 -20.76 -6.94
CA LEU A 291 6.56 -20.08 -5.65
C LEU A 291 7.90 -19.38 -5.41
N SER A 292 9.03 -20.02 -5.73
CA SER A 292 10.36 -19.40 -5.60
C SER A 292 10.46 -18.13 -6.41
N ARG A 293 10.08 -18.17 -7.69
CA ARG A 293 10.08 -17.01 -8.57
C ARG A 293 9.19 -15.89 -8.02
N TYR A 294 7.98 -16.21 -7.56
CA TYR A 294 7.11 -15.22 -6.93
C TYR A 294 7.70 -14.58 -5.67
N VAL A 295 8.25 -15.39 -4.75
CA VAL A 295 8.85 -14.89 -3.50
C VAL A 295 10.09 -14.03 -3.76
N GLU A 296 10.91 -14.39 -4.74
CA GLU A 296 12.04 -13.58 -5.18
C GLU A 296 11.59 -12.23 -5.75
N THR A 297 10.61 -12.22 -6.64
CA THR A 297 10.05 -10.99 -7.20
C THR A 297 9.43 -10.11 -6.12
N PHE A 298 8.72 -10.70 -5.15
CA PHE A 298 8.17 -9.99 -4.00
C PHE A 298 9.27 -9.35 -3.13
N LYS A 299 10.36 -10.08 -2.84
CA LYS A 299 11.51 -9.53 -2.08
C LYS A 299 12.20 -8.41 -2.84
N LYS A 300 12.41 -8.57 -4.15
CA LYS A 300 12.97 -7.53 -5.02
C LYS A 300 12.09 -6.28 -5.04
N LEU A 301 10.77 -6.44 -5.16
CA LEU A 301 9.82 -5.32 -5.17
C LEU A 301 9.94 -4.52 -3.87
N ARG A 302 9.92 -5.22 -2.73
CA ARG A 302 10.05 -4.61 -1.41
C ARG A 302 11.39 -3.91 -1.17
N SER A 303 12.46 -4.43 -1.76
CA SER A 303 13.77 -3.80 -1.70
C SER A 303 13.79 -2.49 -2.49
N LYS A 304 13.22 -2.48 -3.70
CA LYS A 304 13.11 -1.27 -4.54
C LYS A 304 12.20 -0.21 -3.91
N THR A 305 11.05 -0.61 -3.37
CA THR A 305 10.09 0.32 -2.75
C THR A 305 10.56 0.92 -1.43
N LEU A 306 11.70 0.46 -0.88
CA LEU A 306 12.36 1.11 0.26
C LEU A 306 12.81 2.55 -0.09
N VAL A 307 13.19 2.79 -1.35
CA VAL A 307 13.58 4.12 -1.84
C VAL A 307 12.47 5.15 -1.60
N MET A 308 11.19 4.75 -1.74
CA MET A 308 10.05 5.63 -1.48
C MET A 308 10.00 6.12 -0.03
N LEU A 309 10.35 5.25 0.94
CA LEU A 309 10.43 5.65 2.35
C LEU A 309 11.50 6.71 2.58
N VAL A 310 12.66 6.56 1.92
CA VAL A 310 13.76 7.54 2.00
C VAL A 310 13.32 8.88 1.41
N TYR A 311 12.67 8.85 0.24
CA TYR A 311 12.11 10.07 -0.37
C TYR A 311 11.06 10.73 0.52
N ALA A 312 10.17 9.96 1.17
CA ALA A 312 9.20 10.51 2.10
C ALA A 312 9.86 11.19 3.33
N PHE A 313 10.94 10.62 3.87
CA PHE A 313 11.70 11.24 4.95
C PHE A 313 12.43 12.51 4.54
N LEU A 314 13.06 12.52 3.35
CA LEU A 314 13.69 13.72 2.81
C LEU A 314 12.66 14.83 2.58
N GLU A 315 11.52 14.48 1.96
CA GLU A 315 10.44 15.44 1.71
C GLU A 315 9.88 16.00 3.01
N ALA A 316 9.66 15.17 4.03
CA ALA A 316 9.22 15.61 5.35
C ALA A 316 10.14 16.68 5.94
N ILE A 317 11.46 16.51 5.82
CA ILE A 317 12.44 17.50 6.30
C ILE A 317 12.37 18.77 5.43
N VAL A 318 12.37 18.62 4.11
CA VAL A 318 12.34 19.76 3.17
C VAL A 318 11.08 20.61 3.37
N VAL A 319 9.90 19.98 3.43
CA VAL A 319 8.62 20.62 3.75
C VAL A 319 8.73 21.43 5.03
N ALA A 320 9.24 20.80 6.09
CA ALA A 320 9.32 21.42 7.41
C ALA A 320 10.26 22.63 7.43
N VAL A 321 11.40 22.53 6.74
CA VAL A 321 12.37 23.61 6.62
C VAL A 321 11.80 24.78 5.82
N ILE A 322 11.15 24.52 4.68
CA ILE A 322 10.53 25.56 3.85
C ILE A 322 9.51 26.36 4.67
N TYR A 323 8.61 25.68 5.39
CA TYR A 323 7.61 26.37 6.19
C TYR A 323 8.19 27.06 7.44
N GLY A 324 9.27 26.54 8.01
CA GLY A 324 10.00 27.20 9.10
C GLY A 324 10.69 28.49 8.64
N ILE A 325 11.29 28.47 7.45
CA ILE A 325 11.85 29.68 6.83
C ILE A 325 10.73 30.67 6.52
N LEU A 326 9.62 30.18 5.97
CA LEU A 326 8.49 31.02 5.62
C LEU A 326 7.96 31.78 6.84
N ILE A 327 7.68 31.10 7.96
CA ILE A 327 7.10 31.78 9.12
C ILE A 327 8.06 32.81 9.73
N THR A 328 9.35 32.49 9.82
CA THR A 328 10.36 33.40 10.37
C THR A 328 10.56 34.63 9.49
N THR A 329 10.48 34.48 8.16
CA THR A 329 10.46 35.65 7.27
C THR A 329 9.23 36.52 7.48
N LEU A 330 8.05 35.93 7.65
CA LEU A 330 6.82 36.69 7.91
C LEU A 330 6.86 37.41 9.27
N GLU A 331 7.38 36.76 10.32
CA GLU A 331 7.60 37.35 11.64
C GLU A 331 8.54 38.55 11.56
N TYR A 332 9.63 38.43 10.80
CA TYR A 332 10.57 39.53 10.59
C TYR A 332 9.88 40.71 9.90
N PHE A 333 9.18 40.48 8.79
CA PHE A 333 8.48 41.57 8.10
C PHE A 333 7.38 42.20 8.97
N ALA A 334 6.69 41.41 9.80
CA ALA A 334 5.70 41.92 10.75
C ALA A 334 6.32 42.74 11.89
N SER A 335 7.62 42.58 12.18
CA SER A 335 8.35 43.38 13.16
C SER A 335 8.76 44.76 12.65
N LEU A 336 8.83 44.95 11.32
CA LEU A 336 9.23 46.20 10.71
C LEU A 336 8.12 47.27 10.81
N GLN A 337 8.52 48.52 11.05
CA GLN A 337 7.60 49.66 11.01
C GLN A 337 6.97 49.77 9.61
N HIS A 338 5.66 49.96 9.57
CA HIS A 338 4.83 49.84 8.36
C HIS A 338 5.11 50.95 7.34
N ILE A 339 6.19 50.79 6.58
CA ILE A 339 6.45 51.60 5.39
C ILE A 339 5.92 50.81 4.19
N GLY A 340 4.59 50.82 4.03
CA GLY A 340 3.94 50.17 2.90
C GLY A 340 4.21 50.92 1.60
N TYR A 341 4.96 50.31 0.67
CA TYR A 341 5.01 50.75 -0.72
C TYR A 341 3.73 50.30 -1.45
N ALA A 342 3.24 51.12 -2.38
CA ALA A 342 2.03 50.80 -3.14
C ALA A 342 2.15 49.43 -3.85
N GLY A 343 1.26 48.50 -3.51
CA GLY A 343 1.19 47.16 -4.11
C GLY A 343 1.89 46.04 -3.33
N VAL A 344 2.63 46.34 -2.25
CA VAL A 344 3.24 45.33 -1.37
C VAL A 344 2.57 45.39 0.01
N PHE A 345 1.87 44.33 0.38
CA PHE A 345 1.27 44.18 1.70
C PHE A 345 2.30 43.63 2.70
N ILE A 346 2.59 44.39 3.75
CA ILE A 346 3.40 43.92 4.88
C ILE A 346 2.47 43.20 5.86
N PRO A 347 2.72 41.92 6.19
CA PRO A 347 1.84 41.15 7.07
C PRO A 347 1.83 41.71 8.50
N SER A 348 0.65 41.76 9.12
CA SER A 348 0.49 42.12 10.54
C SER A 348 0.79 40.93 11.46
N LYS A 349 1.11 41.19 12.73
CA LYS A 349 1.35 40.13 13.73
C LYS A 349 0.16 39.19 13.91
N ASP A 350 -1.06 39.73 13.88
CA ASP A 350 -2.28 38.93 13.97
C ASP A 350 -2.41 37.95 12.80
N LEU A 351 -2.04 38.39 11.60
CA LEU A 351 -2.06 37.55 10.42
C LEU A 351 -1.00 36.44 10.49
N VAL A 352 0.20 36.74 11.01
CA VAL A 352 1.24 35.71 11.22
C VAL A 352 0.74 34.62 12.18
N MET A 353 0.02 34.99 13.25
CA MET A 353 -0.59 34.02 14.16
C MET A 353 -1.69 33.17 13.48
N GLU A 354 -2.47 33.73 12.57
CA GLU A 354 -3.43 32.96 11.76
C GLU A 354 -2.72 31.97 10.82
N VAL A 355 -1.63 32.40 10.18
CA VAL A 355 -0.79 31.54 9.33
C VAL A 355 -0.20 30.39 10.15
N GLU A 356 0.30 30.67 11.35
CA GLU A 356 0.89 29.64 12.22
C GLU A 356 -0.14 28.56 12.60
N LYS A 357 -1.38 28.96 12.92
CA LYS A 357 -2.49 28.03 13.17
C LYS A 357 -2.83 27.20 11.93
N ALA A 358 -2.87 27.82 10.75
CA ALA A 358 -3.12 27.10 9.51
C ALA A 358 -1.98 26.12 9.17
N LEU A 359 -0.73 26.49 9.47
CA LEU A 359 0.43 25.64 9.23
C LEU A 359 0.41 24.34 10.04
N ASP A 360 -0.18 24.32 11.24
CA ASP A 360 -0.37 23.07 12.00
C ASP A 360 -1.20 22.05 11.18
N ILE A 361 -2.31 22.51 10.61
CA ILE A 361 -3.17 21.69 9.76
C ILE A 361 -2.43 21.26 8.49
N VAL A 362 -1.79 22.21 7.79
CA VAL A 362 -1.06 21.96 6.52
C VAL A 362 0.04 20.91 6.72
N LEU A 363 0.87 21.06 7.76
CA LEU A 363 1.95 20.12 8.05
C LEU A 363 1.42 18.73 8.43
N GLY A 364 0.33 18.67 9.21
CA GLY A 364 -0.30 17.39 9.55
C GLY A 364 -0.92 16.69 8.33
N LEU A 365 -1.57 17.42 7.42
CA LEU A 365 -2.09 16.87 6.17
C LEU A 365 -0.97 16.36 5.25
N ASN A 366 0.14 17.10 5.17
CA ASN A 366 1.32 16.65 4.43
C ASN A 366 1.92 15.37 5.03
N ALA A 367 1.99 15.26 6.37
CA ALA A 367 2.42 14.03 7.05
C ALA A 367 1.53 12.83 6.70
N ILE A 368 0.20 13.03 6.67
CA ILE A 368 -0.78 12.01 6.28
C ILE A 368 -0.59 11.62 4.81
N SER A 369 -0.44 12.59 3.90
CA SER A 369 -0.23 12.33 2.47
C SER A 369 1.04 11.53 2.20
N LEU A 370 2.18 11.95 2.75
CA LEU A 370 3.46 11.25 2.61
C LEU A 370 3.38 9.83 3.17
N SER A 371 2.67 9.66 4.28
CA SER A 371 2.45 8.36 4.92
C SER A 371 1.58 7.43 4.06
N ILE A 372 0.47 7.93 3.51
CA ILE A 372 -0.39 7.18 2.59
C ILE A 372 0.38 6.82 1.33
N SER A 373 1.11 7.76 0.75
CA SER A 373 1.93 7.53 -0.45
C SER A 373 2.99 6.46 -0.23
N THR A 374 3.65 6.47 0.94
CA THR A 374 4.61 5.43 1.30
C THR A 374 3.93 4.05 1.44
N ALA A 375 2.78 3.98 2.10
CA ALA A 375 2.05 2.73 2.31
C ALA A 375 1.46 2.13 1.03
N THR A 376 0.97 2.98 0.11
CA THR A 376 0.47 2.53 -1.18
C THR A 376 1.59 2.04 -2.08
N CYS A 377 2.76 2.69 -2.07
CA CYS A 377 3.91 2.27 -2.87
C CYS A 377 4.65 1.05 -2.31
N ARG A 378 4.61 0.80 -1.00
CA ARG A 378 5.43 -0.25 -0.37
C ARG A 378 4.65 -1.50 0.03
N GLU A 379 3.42 -1.36 0.50
CA GLU A 379 2.54 -2.48 0.89
C GLU A 379 1.39 -2.71 -0.10
N GLY A 380 1.18 -1.78 -1.04
CA GLY A 380 0.04 -1.83 -1.97
C GLY A 380 -1.30 -1.61 -1.27
N ASN A 381 -1.30 -1.08 -0.04
CA ASN A 381 -2.49 -0.94 0.77
C ASN A 381 -2.39 0.29 1.67
N PRO A 382 -3.23 1.33 1.46
CA PRO A 382 -3.16 2.58 2.21
C PRO A 382 -3.46 2.41 3.70
N LEU A 383 -4.10 1.30 4.10
CA LEU A 383 -4.39 1.02 5.50
C LEU A 383 -3.12 0.79 6.34
N TYR A 384 -1.95 0.60 5.70
CA TYR A 384 -0.66 0.55 6.38
C TYR A 384 -0.04 1.94 6.61
N SER A 385 -0.71 3.05 6.26
CA SER A 385 -0.21 4.41 6.55
C SER A 385 0.16 4.62 8.03
N PRO A 386 -0.56 4.09 9.04
CA PRO A 386 -0.18 4.32 10.43
C PRO A 386 1.20 3.72 10.80
N LEU A 387 1.76 2.85 9.97
CA LEU A 387 3.13 2.36 10.12
C LEU A 387 4.16 3.50 10.01
N TYR A 388 3.95 4.45 9.08
CA TYR A 388 4.90 5.52 8.74
C TYR A 388 4.55 6.87 9.36
N LEU A 389 3.26 7.08 9.62
CA LEU A 389 2.72 8.34 10.11
C LEU A 389 3.46 8.93 11.33
N PRO A 390 3.75 8.18 12.41
CA PRO A 390 4.36 8.80 13.60
C PRO A 390 5.81 9.25 13.35
N TYR A 391 6.53 8.57 12.46
CA TYR A 391 7.90 8.95 12.11
C TYR A 391 7.91 10.19 11.22
N LEU A 392 7.03 10.25 10.22
CA LEU A 392 6.91 11.40 9.33
C LEU A 392 6.42 12.65 10.08
N SER A 393 5.40 12.53 10.94
CA SER A 393 4.92 13.65 11.75
C SER A 393 5.99 14.16 12.72
N SER A 394 6.73 13.25 13.37
CA SER A 394 7.82 13.62 14.28
C SER A 394 8.97 14.31 13.53
N LEU A 395 9.35 13.81 12.35
CA LEU A 395 10.37 14.43 11.51
C LEU A 395 9.96 15.83 11.06
N ILE A 396 8.72 16.01 10.63
CA ILE A 396 8.20 17.33 10.24
C ILE A 396 8.23 18.28 11.44
N LEU A 397 7.83 17.82 12.62
CA LEU A 397 7.81 18.63 13.83
C LEU A 397 9.21 19.08 14.26
N ILE A 398 10.16 18.13 14.32
CA ILE A 398 11.56 18.41 14.67
C ILE A 398 12.19 19.33 13.63
N GLY A 399 12.01 19.02 12.34
CA GLY A 399 12.53 19.83 11.25
C GLY A 399 12.00 21.25 11.26
N TYR A 400 10.71 21.44 11.57
CA TYR A 400 10.09 22.75 11.65
C TYR A 400 10.67 23.55 12.83
N LYS A 401 10.72 22.96 14.03
CA LYS A 401 11.29 23.63 15.21
C LYS A 401 12.75 24.01 15.00
N PHE A 402 13.53 23.11 14.40
CA PHE A 402 14.93 23.36 14.05
C PHE A 402 15.08 24.51 13.05
N ALA A 403 14.24 24.53 12.00
CA ALA A 403 14.27 25.58 10.99
C ALA A 403 13.90 26.95 11.58
N VAL A 404 12.89 27.03 12.44
CA VAL A 404 12.52 28.29 13.11
C VAL A 404 13.66 28.84 13.97
N VAL A 405 14.42 27.97 14.66
CA VAL A 405 15.55 28.40 15.50
C VAL A 405 16.75 28.88 14.66
N ILE A 406 17.03 28.24 13.53
CA ILE A 406 18.24 28.52 12.74
C ILE A 406 18.05 29.64 11.72
N THR A 407 16.85 29.77 11.17
CA THR A 407 16.59 30.73 10.08
C THR A 407 16.95 32.18 10.44
N PRO A 408 16.69 32.70 11.66
CA PRO A 408 17.09 34.06 12.03
C PRO A 408 18.60 34.29 11.90
N GLY A 409 19.40 33.30 12.33
CA GLY A 409 20.86 33.32 12.18
C GLY A 409 21.32 33.24 10.71
N LEU A 410 20.61 32.48 9.87
CA LEU A 410 20.88 32.42 8.42
C LEU A 410 20.54 33.72 7.70
N LEU A 411 19.46 34.38 8.10
CA LEU A 411 19.03 35.65 7.51
C LEU A 411 19.84 36.85 8.04
N GLY A 412 20.63 36.66 9.10
CA GLY A 412 21.38 37.73 9.76
C GLY A 412 20.47 38.70 10.52
N VAL A 413 19.34 38.21 11.01
CA VAL A 413 18.26 39.00 11.62
C VAL A 413 18.06 38.59 13.07
N SER A 414 17.98 39.57 13.98
CA SER A 414 17.45 39.38 15.33
C SER A 414 15.94 39.61 15.31
N LEU A 415 15.16 38.55 15.50
CA LEU A 415 13.70 38.62 15.70
C LEU A 415 13.35 39.09 17.11
#